data_AF-A0A9L0K0B8-F1
#
_entry.id   AF-A0A9L0K0B8-F1
#
_cell.length_a   1.000
_cell.length_b   1.000
_cell.length_c   1.000
_cell.angle_alpha   90.00
_cell.angle_beta   90.00
_cell.angle_gamma   90.00
#
_symmetry.space_group_name_H-M   'P 1'
#
loop_
_entity.id
_entity.type
_entity.pdbx_description
1 polymer ?
#
loop_
_entity_poly.entity_id
_entity_poly.type
_entity_poly.pdbx_seq_one_letter_code
_entity_poly.pdbx_strand_id
1 'polypeptide(L)'
;MTLPRLRRGDQLLFLGIMILMVTVIFLLFYALLWKAGNLTDLPNLRIGFYNFCLWNEGTGSLQCYQFPELEALGVPRVGLALARLGVYGALVLTLFVPLPLLLGWCNSNRGEWQLAVGFLAMSSMLLAGGLGLFLTCTWQWVRLSFQGPGFLALGIAQALLILLLMATAVFPQRAEKDKSKLESC
;
A
#
# COMPACT_ATOMS: atom_id res chain seq x y z
N MET A 1 17.38 40.01 1.48
CA MET A 1 15.95 39.60 1.58
C MET A 1 15.65 38.59 0.47
N THR A 2 15.75 37.28 0.75
CA THR A 2 15.50 36.17 -0.20
C THR A 2 14.63 35.07 0.43
N LEU A 3 13.78 35.43 1.41
CA LEU A 3 12.91 34.51 2.16
C LEU A 3 11.64 33.96 1.44
N PRO A 4 11.05 34.56 0.38
CA PRO A 4 9.76 34.07 -0.12
C PRO A 4 9.84 32.80 -0.98
N ARG A 5 10.99 32.51 -1.60
CA ARG A 5 11.15 31.35 -2.51
C ARG A 5 11.32 30.03 -1.76
N LEU A 6 12.04 30.01 -0.64
CA LEU A 6 12.27 28.78 0.15
C LEU A 6 10.93 28.25 0.72
N ARG A 7 10.14 29.15 1.34
CA ARG A 7 8.84 28.84 1.94
C ARG A 7 7.80 28.32 0.94
N ARG A 8 7.84 28.79 -0.31
CA ARG A 8 6.96 28.30 -1.39
C ARG A 8 7.37 26.90 -1.87
N GLY A 9 8.66 26.59 -1.92
CA GLY A 9 9.17 25.26 -2.28
C GLY A 9 8.75 24.18 -1.27
N ASP A 10 8.93 24.47 0.02
CA ASP A 10 8.56 23.54 1.10
C ASP A 10 7.05 23.26 1.12
N GLN A 11 6.24 24.29 0.89
CA GLN A 11 4.78 24.16 0.84
C GLN A 11 4.31 23.33 -0.36
N LEU A 12 4.95 23.48 -1.52
CA LEU A 12 4.66 22.65 -2.70
C LEU A 12 5.07 21.19 -2.49
N LEU A 13 6.19 20.94 -1.82
CA LEU A 13 6.67 19.60 -1.53
C LEU A 13 5.74 18.89 -0.53
N PHE A 14 5.31 19.59 0.53
CA PHE A 14 4.31 19.06 1.46
C PHE A 14 2.97 18.77 0.78
N LEU A 15 2.49 19.67 -0.09
CA LEU A 15 1.29 19.42 -0.89
C LEU A 15 1.45 18.16 -1.77
N GLY A 16 2.62 17.98 -2.38
CA GLY A 16 2.95 16.76 -3.14
C GLY A 16 2.90 15.49 -2.28
N ILE A 17 3.47 15.52 -1.07
CA ILE A 17 3.40 14.42 -0.09
C ILE A 17 1.94 14.09 0.24
N MET A 18 1.10 15.11 0.48
CA MET A 18 -0.32 14.91 0.78
C MET A 18 -1.09 14.30 -0.40
N ILE A 19 -0.84 14.76 -1.63
CA ILE A 19 -1.46 14.19 -2.84
C ILE A 19 -1.05 12.73 -3.05
N LEU A 20 0.24 12.43 -2.89
CA LEU A 20 0.77 11.06 -2.96
C LEU A 20 0.08 10.16 -1.94
N MET A 21 -0.03 10.63 -0.70
CA MET A 21 -0.69 9.91 0.39
C MET A 21 -2.16 9.62 0.07
N VAL A 22 -2.93 10.62 -0.37
CA VAL A 22 -4.34 10.42 -0.75
C VAL A 22 -4.47 9.44 -1.91
N THR A 23 -3.56 9.49 -2.89
CA THR A 23 -3.54 8.59 -4.04
C THR A 23 -3.27 7.15 -3.62
N VAL A 24 -2.31 6.94 -2.71
CA VAL A 24 -2.03 5.61 -2.12
C VAL A 24 -3.28 5.07 -1.42
N ILE A 25 -3.90 5.86 -0.53
CA ILE A 25 -5.11 5.44 0.18
C ILE A 25 -6.20 5.07 -0.83
N PHE A 26 -6.45 5.91 -1.82
CA PHE A 26 -7.45 5.65 -2.85
C PHE A 26 -7.19 4.33 -3.59
N LEU A 27 -5.95 4.06 -3.99
CA LEU A 27 -5.58 2.81 -4.66
C LEU A 27 -5.78 1.58 -3.76
N LEU A 28 -5.42 1.66 -2.48
CA LEU A 28 -5.65 0.58 -1.52
C LEU A 28 -7.14 0.34 -1.30
N PHE A 29 -7.95 1.39 -1.14
CA PHE A 29 -9.41 1.27 -1.05
C PHE A 29 -10.00 0.66 -2.32
N TYR A 30 -9.56 1.12 -3.49
CA TYR A 30 -10.00 0.61 -4.77
C TYR A 30 -9.70 -0.89 -4.90
N ALA A 31 -8.47 -1.31 -4.62
CA ALA A 31 -8.08 -2.71 -4.78
C ALA A 31 -8.73 -3.62 -3.72
N LEU A 32 -8.73 -3.21 -2.45
CA LEU A 32 -9.08 -4.08 -1.33
C LEU A 32 -10.56 -4.08 -0.96
N LEU A 33 -11.25 -2.95 -1.14
CA LEU A 33 -12.66 -2.82 -0.79
C LEU A 33 -13.53 -2.78 -2.05
N TRP A 34 -13.23 -1.89 -3.00
CA TRP A 34 -14.06 -1.73 -4.20
C TRP A 34 -13.99 -2.95 -5.13
N LYS A 35 -12.78 -3.47 -5.37
CA LYS A 35 -12.53 -4.71 -6.12
C LYS A 35 -12.54 -5.96 -5.24
N ALA A 36 -13.00 -5.84 -3.99
CA ALA A 36 -13.09 -6.94 -3.02
C ALA A 36 -11.77 -7.72 -2.80
N GLY A 37 -10.62 -7.08 -3.04
CA GLY A 37 -9.32 -7.74 -2.96
C GLY A 37 -9.08 -8.77 -4.08
N ASN A 38 -9.83 -8.71 -5.18
CA ASN A 38 -9.62 -9.55 -6.34
C ASN A 38 -8.42 -9.03 -7.14
N LEU A 39 -7.36 -9.84 -7.20
CA LEU A 39 -6.21 -9.56 -8.06
C LEU A 39 -6.59 -9.75 -9.52
N THR A 40 -7.47 -10.72 -9.80
CA THR A 40 -7.96 -11.07 -11.13
C THR A 40 -9.48 -11.23 -11.08
N ASP A 41 -10.16 -10.60 -12.03
CA ASP A 41 -11.63 -10.62 -12.12
C ASP A 41 -12.04 -10.80 -13.58
N LEU A 42 -11.84 -12.02 -14.09
CA LEU A 42 -12.26 -12.46 -15.41
C LEU A 42 -13.53 -13.31 -15.31
N PRO A 43 -14.36 -13.38 -16.38
CA PRO A 43 -15.60 -14.19 -16.38
C PRO A 43 -15.35 -15.68 -16.15
N ASN A 44 -14.14 -16.16 -16.44
CA ASN A 44 -13.74 -17.55 -16.27
C ASN A 44 -12.80 -17.76 -15.07
N LEU A 45 -12.39 -16.68 -14.38
CA LEU A 45 -11.40 -16.77 -13.31
C LEU A 45 -11.45 -15.58 -12.37
N ARG A 46 -11.71 -15.83 -11.09
CA ARG A 46 -11.66 -14.81 -10.04
C ARG A 46 -10.73 -15.25 -8.92
N ILE A 47 -9.61 -14.57 -8.78
CA ILE A 47 -8.62 -14.85 -7.73
C ILE A 47 -8.42 -13.59 -6.90
N GLY A 48 -8.64 -13.70 -5.60
CA GLY A 48 -8.50 -12.62 -4.64
C GLY A 48 -8.21 -13.13 -3.25
N PHE A 49 -8.01 -12.19 -2.32
CA PHE A 49 -7.72 -12.53 -0.93
C PHE A 49 -8.85 -13.32 -0.27
N TYR A 50 -10.11 -13.00 -0.58
CA TYR A 50 -11.29 -13.65 -0.02
C TYR A 50 -12.05 -14.52 -1.01
N ASN A 51 -11.94 -14.24 -2.31
CA ASN A 51 -12.67 -14.95 -3.36
C ASN A 51 -11.71 -15.77 -4.20
N PHE A 52 -11.95 -17.07 -4.29
CA PHE A 52 -11.17 -17.95 -5.15
C PHE A 52 -12.13 -18.80 -5.97
N CYS A 53 -12.40 -18.38 -7.21
CA CYS A 53 -13.36 -19.02 -8.08
C CYS A 53 -12.70 -19.40 -9.40
N LEU A 54 -12.81 -20.68 -9.76
CA LEU A 54 -12.30 -21.24 -11.01
C LEU A 54 -13.49 -21.64 -11.90
N TRP A 55 -13.30 -21.56 -13.22
CA TRP A 55 -14.28 -22.10 -14.16
C TRP A 55 -14.36 -23.63 -14.03
N ASN A 56 -15.57 -24.15 -13.83
CA ASN A 56 -15.83 -25.58 -13.86
C ASN A 56 -16.51 -25.94 -15.19
N GLU A 57 -15.80 -26.71 -16.03
CA GLU A 57 -16.31 -27.17 -17.33
C GLU A 57 -17.52 -28.10 -17.18
N GLY A 58 -17.63 -28.85 -16.08
CA GLY A 58 -18.73 -29.78 -15.82
C GLY A 58 -20.05 -29.09 -15.45
N THR A 59 -20.00 -27.91 -14.84
CA THR A 59 -21.20 -27.12 -14.48
C THR A 59 -21.40 -25.90 -15.37
N GLY A 60 -20.48 -25.64 -16.32
CA GLY A 60 -20.51 -24.47 -17.20
C GLY A 60 -20.57 -23.14 -16.45
N SER A 61 -20.02 -23.08 -15.23
CA SER A 61 -20.13 -21.94 -14.33
C SER A 61 -18.89 -21.76 -13.44
N LEU A 62 -18.71 -20.53 -12.94
CA LEU A 62 -17.70 -20.21 -11.94
C LEU A 62 -18.03 -20.90 -10.61
N GLN A 63 -17.14 -21.78 -10.16
CA GLN A 63 -17.24 -22.40 -8.84
C GLN A 63 -16.27 -21.74 -7.88
N CYS A 64 -16.80 -21.18 -6.80
CA CYS A 64 -16.01 -20.57 -5.74
C CYS A 64 -15.67 -21.60 -4.66
N TYR A 65 -14.40 -21.67 -4.31
CA TYR A 65 -13.87 -22.59 -3.33
C TYR A 65 -13.64 -21.86 -2.01
N GLN A 66 -13.90 -22.56 -0.91
CA GLN A 66 -13.61 -22.08 0.45
C GLN A 66 -12.67 -23.08 1.12
N PHE A 67 -12.38 -22.90 2.41
CA PHE A 67 -11.69 -23.94 3.17
C PHE A 67 -12.73 -24.97 3.63
N PRO A 68 -12.46 -26.28 3.50
CA PRO A 68 -11.17 -26.94 3.26
C PRO A 68 -10.78 -27.17 1.79
N GLU A 69 -11.63 -26.89 0.82
CA GLU A 69 -11.40 -27.20 -0.60
C GLU A 69 -10.18 -26.48 -1.18
N LEU A 70 -9.92 -25.23 -0.75
CA LEU A 70 -8.73 -24.46 -1.11
C LEU A 70 -7.42 -25.14 -0.70
N GLU A 71 -7.45 -25.80 0.45
CA GLU A 71 -6.28 -26.49 1.00
C GLU A 71 -6.00 -27.78 0.22
N ALA A 72 -7.06 -28.47 -0.24
CA ALA A 72 -6.93 -29.57 -1.19
C ALA A 72 -6.38 -29.11 -2.56
N LEU A 73 -6.63 -27.86 -2.95
CA LEU A 73 -6.05 -27.22 -4.15
C LEU A 73 -4.61 -26.70 -3.93
N GLY A 74 -4.01 -26.99 -2.77
CA GLY A 74 -2.63 -26.62 -2.45
C GLY A 74 -2.45 -25.19 -1.95
N VAL A 75 -3.53 -24.46 -1.63
CA VAL A 75 -3.45 -23.10 -1.07
C VAL A 75 -3.46 -23.18 0.46
N PRO A 76 -2.34 -22.85 1.15
CA PRO A 76 -2.25 -22.98 2.59
C PRO A 76 -3.13 -21.93 3.31
N ARG A 77 -3.96 -22.39 4.25
CA ARG A 77 -4.87 -21.52 5.02
C ARG A 77 -4.13 -20.43 5.80
N VAL A 78 -3.04 -20.81 6.45
CA VAL A 78 -2.22 -19.89 7.25
C VAL A 78 -1.54 -18.84 6.36
N GLY A 79 -1.01 -19.25 5.20
CA GLY A 79 -0.39 -18.33 4.25
C GLY A 79 -1.38 -17.28 3.73
N LEU A 80 -2.61 -17.69 3.41
CA LEU A 80 -3.65 -16.77 2.98
C LEU A 80 -4.11 -15.83 4.11
N ALA A 81 -4.20 -16.33 5.34
CA ALA A 81 -4.53 -15.50 6.50
C ALA A 81 -3.45 -14.43 6.78
N LEU A 82 -2.17 -14.80 6.71
CA LEU A 82 -1.05 -13.86 6.84
C LEU A 82 -1.00 -12.85 5.69
N ALA A 83 -1.29 -13.29 4.46
CA ALA A 83 -1.41 -12.39 3.32
C ALA A 83 -2.50 -11.34 3.53
N ARG A 84 -3.69 -11.76 4.01
CA ARG A 84 -4.78 -10.84 4.37
C ARG A 84 -4.35 -9.87 5.48
N LEU A 85 -3.75 -10.37 6.54
CA LEU A 85 -3.25 -9.54 7.64
C LEU A 85 -2.26 -8.49 7.13
N GLY A 86 -1.32 -8.88 6.27
CA GLY A 86 -0.35 -7.96 5.66
C GLY A 86 -1.03 -6.87 4.83
N VAL A 87 -1.82 -7.27 3.84
CA VAL A 87 -2.37 -6.31 2.87
C VAL A 87 -3.43 -5.38 3.48
N TYR A 88 -4.32 -5.90 4.34
CA TYR A 88 -5.30 -5.07 5.04
C TYR A 88 -4.68 -4.29 6.21
N GLY A 89 -3.68 -4.86 6.88
CA GLY A 89 -2.90 -4.15 7.90
C GLY A 89 -2.17 -2.94 7.33
N ALA A 90 -1.62 -3.05 6.12
CA ALA A 90 -1.02 -1.93 5.40
C ALA A 90 -2.03 -0.80 5.14
N LEU A 91 -3.24 -1.13 4.70
CA LEU A 91 -4.31 -0.14 4.54
C LEU A 91 -4.61 0.61 5.84
N VAL A 92 -4.79 -0.12 6.95
CA VAL A 92 -5.08 0.47 8.26
C VAL A 92 -3.95 1.41 8.69
N LEU A 93 -2.70 0.98 8.61
CA LEU A 93 -1.57 1.84 8.98
C LEU A 93 -1.46 3.08 8.09
N THR A 94 -1.71 2.93 6.78
CA THR A 94 -1.68 4.06 5.84
C THR A 94 -2.76 5.10 6.17
N LEU A 95 -3.94 4.67 6.65
CA LEU A 95 -5.00 5.57 7.09
C LEU A 95 -4.62 6.41 8.32
N PHE A 96 -3.69 5.95 9.15
CA PHE A 96 -3.20 6.70 10.30
C PHE A 96 -2.09 7.70 9.96
N VAL A 97 -1.48 7.65 8.77
CA VAL A 97 -0.39 8.56 8.33
C VAL A 97 -0.79 10.05 8.17
N PRO A 98 -2.01 10.42 7.73
CA PRO A 98 -2.36 11.84 7.54
C PRO A 98 -2.24 12.67 8.82
N LEU A 99 -2.65 12.11 9.96
CA LEU A 99 -2.66 12.81 11.24
C LEU A 99 -1.25 13.24 11.70
N PRO A 100 -0.27 12.34 11.85
CA PRO A 100 1.10 12.70 12.23
C PRO A 100 1.79 13.57 11.18
N LEU A 101 1.48 13.42 9.88
CA LEU A 101 2.00 14.33 8.85
C LEU A 101 1.51 15.77 9.05
N LEU A 102 0.21 15.95 9.33
CA LEU A 102 -0.37 17.27 9.58
C LEU A 102 0.14 17.86 10.89
N LEU A 103 0.20 17.07 11.96
CA LEU A 103 0.74 17.53 13.25
C LEU A 103 2.23 17.88 13.17
N GLY A 104 3.01 17.05 12.47
CA GLY A 104 4.42 17.31 12.21
C GLY A 104 4.65 18.57 11.38
N TRP A 105 3.75 18.88 10.44
CA TRP A 105 3.80 20.11 9.65
C TRP A 105 3.40 21.35 10.46
N CYS A 106 2.26 21.31 11.16
CA CYS A 106 1.72 22.45 11.91
C CYS A 106 2.57 22.82 13.13
N ASN A 107 3.03 21.82 13.88
CA ASN A 107 3.71 22.03 15.16
C ASN A 107 5.23 21.87 15.07
N SER A 108 5.78 21.59 13.87
CA SER A 108 7.20 21.25 13.66
C SER A 108 7.68 20.13 14.59
N ASN A 109 6.78 19.21 14.97
CA ASN A 109 7.08 18.15 15.92
C ASN A 109 7.81 16.99 15.22
N ARG A 110 9.08 16.82 15.56
CA ARG A 110 9.94 15.73 15.04
C ARG A 110 9.39 14.33 15.38
N GLY A 111 8.78 14.16 16.55
CA GLY A 111 8.21 12.87 16.96
C GLY A 111 7.08 12.40 16.04
N GLU A 112 6.20 13.32 15.64
CA GLU A 112 5.10 13.03 14.71
C GLU A 112 5.63 12.68 13.32
N TRP A 113 6.65 13.38 12.83
CA TRP A 113 7.31 13.03 11.57
C TRP A 113 7.92 11.63 11.60
N GLN A 114 8.60 11.26 12.68
CA GLN A 114 9.16 9.91 12.85
C GLN A 114 8.06 8.84 12.93
N LEU A 115 6.93 9.16 13.58
CA LEU A 115 5.78 8.27 13.68
C LEU A 115 5.12 8.05 12.31
N ALA A 116 4.98 9.10 11.49
CA ALA A 116 4.52 8.99 10.11
C ALA A 116 5.45 8.10 9.26
N VAL A 117 6.77 8.30 9.36
CA VAL A 117 7.77 7.46 8.69
C VAL A 117 7.67 6.00 9.14
N GLY A 118 7.49 5.77 10.45
CA GLY A 118 7.29 4.43 11.01
C GLY A 118 6.06 3.72 10.43
N PHE A 119 4.90 4.40 10.39
CA PHE A 119 3.69 3.86 9.78
C PHE A 119 3.87 3.56 8.28
N LEU A 120 4.53 4.45 7.53
CA LEU A 120 4.80 4.23 6.11
C LEU A 120 5.74 3.04 5.87
N ALA A 121 6.79 2.90 6.67
CA ALA A 121 7.72 1.78 6.58
C ALA A 121 7.00 0.44 6.86
N MET A 122 6.25 0.37 7.96
CA MET A 122 5.49 -0.83 8.32
C MET A 122 4.41 -1.16 7.30
N SER A 123 3.68 -0.16 6.78
CA SER A 123 2.69 -0.35 5.73
C SER A 123 3.32 -0.92 4.46
N SER A 124 4.45 -0.36 4.01
CA SER A 124 5.17 -0.83 2.83
C SER A 124 5.66 -2.29 2.99
N MET A 125 6.20 -2.63 4.16
CA MET A 125 6.63 -4.00 4.47
C MET A 125 5.45 -4.98 4.50
N LEU A 126 4.34 -4.61 5.13
CA LEU A 126 3.15 -5.44 5.24
C LEU A 126 2.47 -5.63 3.88
N LEU A 127 2.41 -4.60 3.04
CA LEU A 127 1.82 -4.70 1.71
C LEU A 127 2.68 -5.59 0.80
N ALA A 128 4.00 -5.35 0.74
CA ALA A 128 4.92 -6.19 -0.03
C ALA A 128 4.94 -7.63 0.48
N GLY A 129 5.01 -7.83 1.79
CA GLY A 129 5.01 -9.16 2.42
C GLY A 129 3.70 -9.89 2.20
N GLY A 130 2.56 -9.23 2.41
CA GLY A 130 1.25 -9.82 2.23
C GLY A 130 0.95 -10.18 0.78
N LEU A 131 1.30 -9.29 -0.16
CA LEU A 131 1.17 -9.56 -1.59
C LEU A 131 2.13 -10.67 -2.04
N GLY A 132 3.38 -10.64 -1.57
CA GLY A 132 4.38 -11.68 -1.85
C GLY A 132 3.92 -13.04 -1.36
N LEU A 133 3.46 -13.14 -0.10
CA LEU A 133 2.90 -14.37 0.45
C LEU A 133 1.71 -14.88 -0.36
N PHE A 134 0.79 -14.00 -0.75
CA PHE A 134 -0.34 -14.38 -1.59
C PHE A 134 0.11 -14.98 -2.91
N LEU A 135 1.04 -14.31 -3.61
CA LEU A 135 1.57 -14.77 -4.90
C LEU A 135 2.32 -16.08 -4.77
N THR A 136 3.10 -16.28 -3.70
CA THR A 136 3.80 -17.55 -3.44
C THR A 136 2.80 -18.68 -3.17
N CYS A 137 1.77 -18.43 -2.35
CA CYS A 137 0.75 -19.41 -2.01
C CYS A 137 -0.15 -19.80 -3.20
N THR A 138 -0.33 -18.89 -4.16
CA THR A 138 -1.22 -19.07 -5.31
C THR A 138 -0.47 -19.16 -6.65
N TRP A 139 0.86 -19.33 -6.61
CA TRP A 139 1.76 -19.21 -7.77
C TRP A 139 1.35 -20.08 -8.96
N GLN A 140 0.90 -21.31 -8.71
CA GLN A 140 0.46 -22.26 -9.73
C GLN A 140 -0.74 -21.75 -10.54
N TRP A 141 -1.60 -20.95 -9.89
CA TRP A 141 -2.81 -20.38 -10.48
C TRP A 141 -2.56 -18.98 -11.07
N VAL A 142 -1.68 -18.21 -10.44
CA VAL A 142 -1.38 -16.81 -10.79
C VAL A 142 -0.61 -16.66 -12.10
N ARG A 143 0.13 -17.68 -12.56
CA ARG A 143 0.85 -17.62 -13.86
C ARG A 143 -0.05 -17.27 -15.05
N LEU A 144 -1.35 -17.52 -14.95
CA LEU A 144 -2.37 -17.24 -15.97
C LEU A 144 -3.08 -15.89 -15.77
N SER A 145 -2.82 -15.18 -14.67
CA SER A 145 -3.77 -14.20 -14.10
C SER A 145 -3.17 -12.83 -13.77
N PHE A 146 -1.91 -12.58 -14.19
CA PHE A 146 -1.11 -11.41 -13.84
C PHE A 146 -1.66 -10.03 -14.27
N GLN A 147 -2.81 -9.98 -14.95
CA GLN A 147 -3.29 -8.79 -15.66
C GLN A 147 -4.57 -8.18 -15.08
N GLY A 148 -4.97 -8.56 -13.86
CA GLY A 148 -6.16 -7.96 -13.28
C GLY A 148 -5.92 -6.55 -12.71
N PRO A 149 -6.94 -5.67 -12.76
CA PRO A 149 -6.81 -4.28 -12.33
C PRO A 149 -6.47 -4.13 -10.84
N GLY A 150 -6.88 -5.09 -10.00
CA GLY A 150 -6.53 -5.10 -8.58
C GLY A 150 -5.04 -5.33 -8.33
N PHE A 151 -4.40 -6.22 -9.10
CA PHE A 151 -2.95 -6.45 -8.99
C PHE A 151 -2.15 -5.21 -9.39
N LEU A 152 -2.51 -4.57 -10.50
CA LEU A 152 -1.88 -3.33 -10.95
C LEU A 152 -2.04 -2.21 -9.93
N ALA A 153 -3.24 -2.05 -9.37
CA ALA A 153 -3.51 -1.03 -8.35
C ALA A 153 -2.65 -1.24 -7.09
N LEU A 154 -2.49 -2.49 -6.63
CA LEU A 154 -1.63 -2.81 -5.47
C LEU A 154 -0.15 -2.60 -5.78
N GLY A 155 0.31 -2.96 -6.99
CA GLY A 155 1.68 -2.71 -7.43
C GLY A 155 2.01 -1.21 -7.48
N ILE A 156 1.10 -0.40 -8.04
CA ILE A 156 1.24 1.06 -8.06
C ILE A 156 1.18 1.62 -6.63
N ALA A 157 0.27 1.14 -5.78
CA ALA A 157 0.19 1.55 -4.39
C ALA A 157 1.50 1.27 -3.64
N GLN A 158 2.12 0.11 -3.86
CA GLN A 158 3.42 -0.22 -3.27
C GLN A 158 4.53 0.72 -3.75
N ALA A 159 4.60 1.00 -5.05
CA ALA A 159 5.60 1.92 -5.60
C ALA A 159 5.43 3.35 -5.05
N LEU A 160 4.19 3.83 -4.96
CA LEU A 160 3.87 5.14 -4.40
C LEU A 160 4.09 5.21 -2.89
N LEU A 161 3.86 4.12 -2.14
CA LEU A 161 4.20 4.03 -0.72
C LEU A 161 5.71 4.19 -0.49
N ILE A 162 6.53 3.53 -1.31
CA ILE A 162 7.99 3.67 -1.24
C ILE A 162 8.40 5.11 -1.56
N LEU A 163 7.82 5.70 -2.61
CA LEU A 163 8.10 7.10 -2.96
C LEU A 163 7.69 8.06 -1.83
N LEU A 164 6.52 7.83 -1.22
CA LEU A 164 6.01 8.61 -0.09
C LEU A 164 6.91 8.45 1.15
N LEU A 165 7.38 7.24 1.44
CA LEU A 165 8.34 6.97 2.51
C LEU A 165 9.66 7.74 2.29
N MET A 166 10.21 7.68 1.07
CA MET A 166 11.44 8.39 0.72
C MET A 166 11.26 9.91 0.82
N ALA A 167 10.14 10.44 0.31
CA ALA A 167 9.84 11.87 0.38
C ALA A 167 9.70 12.34 1.84
N THR A 168 8.99 11.57 2.67
CA THR A 168 8.76 11.91 4.09
C THR A 168 10.00 11.74 4.96
N ALA A 169 10.88 10.79 4.67
CA ALA A 169 12.15 10.62 5.39
C ALA A 169 13.18 11.71 5.04
N VAL A 170 13.26 12.11 3.77
CA VAL A 170 14.25 13.10 3.29
C VAL A 170 13.84 14.54 3.62
N PHE A 171 12.54 14.84 3.67
CA PHE A 171 12.03 16.19 3.89
C PHE A 171 12.51 16.85 5.22
N PRO A 172 12.33 16.25 6.41
CA PRO A 172 12.76 16.84 7.66
C PRO A 172 14.28 17.00 7.78
N GLN A 173 15.08 16.14 7.11
CA GLN A 173 16.54 16.26 7.09
C GLN A 173 17.02 17.50 6.32
N ARG A 174 16.33 17.89 5.24
CA ARG A 174 16.68 19.10 4.47
C ARG A 174 16.38 20.38 5.27
N ALA A 175 15.22 20.43 5.91
CA ALA A 175 14.82 21.58 6.73
C ALA A 175 15.77 21.83 7.91
N GLU A 176 16.30 20.78 8.54
CA GLU A 176 17.27 20.90 9.64
C GLU A 176 18.66 21.31 9.15
N LYS A 177 19.11 20.78 8.01
CA LYS A 177 20.40 21.14 7.40
C LYS A 177 20.43 22.61 6.97
N ASP A 178 19.32 23.13 6.45
CA ASP A 178 19.20 24.54 6.08
C ASP A 178 19.14 25.47 7.30
N LYS A 179 18.50 25.07 8.41
CA LYS A 179 18.57 25.81 9.69
C LYS A 179 19.99 25.85 10.26
N SER A 180 20.69 24.72 10.32
CA SER A 180 22.06 24.64 10.87
C SER A 180 23.07 25.50 10.10
N LYS A 181 22.91 25.61 8.78
CA LYS A 181 23.73 26.49 7.94
C LYS A 181 23.45 27.97 8.16
N LEU A 182 22.23 28.33 8.57
CA LEU A 182 21.84 29.71 8.83
C LEU A 182 22.34 30.22 10.20
N GLU A 183 22.51 29.31 11.17
CA GLU A 183 22.98 29.63 12.53
C GLU A 183 24.52 29.65 12.67
N SER A 184 25.27 29.17 11.67
CA SER A 184 26.75 29.17 11.66
C SER A 184 27.38 30.39 10.96
N CYS A 185 26.66 31.51 10.82
CA CYS A 185 27.18 32.76 10.24
C CYS A 185 27.42 33.83 11.31
#